data_AF-A0A1G9C917-F1
#
_entry.id   AF-A0A1G9C917-F1
#
_cell.length_a   1.000
_cell.length_b   1.000
_cell.length_c   1.000
_cell.angle_alpha   90.00
_cell.angle_beta   90.00
_cell.angle_gamma   90.00
#
_symmetry.space_group_name_H-M   'P 1'
#
loop_
_entity.id
_entity.type
_entity.pdbx_description
1 polymer ?
#
loop_
_entity_poly.entity_id
_entity_poly.type
_entity_poly.pdbx_seq_one_letter_code
_entity_poly.pdbx_strand_id
1 'polypeptide(L)'
;MLAILLHMMEGMPFIDQGEEIGMTNYPIQQIDQAQDIESLNLYEEKLAEGWTEAEIMEAINAKGRDNARTPMQWTAEQNGGFTDGEPWMTVNPNTSDINVQAAVNDEQSVFYTYQKLIHLRKEHPIIVKSTFKLLLKDHPHIFAYEREFEGET
;
A
#
# COMPACT_ATOMS: atom_id res chain seq x y z
N MET A 1 -5.92 -0.22 -10.02
CA MET A 1 -7.36 -0.28 -9.66
C MET A 1 -7.64 0.48 -8.37
N LEU A 2 -7.06 0.08 -7.22
CA LEU A 2 -7.31 0.74 -5.92
C LEU A 2 -6.99 2.25 -5.91
N ALA A 3 -5.85 2.65 -6.49
CA ALA A 3 -5.46 4.05 -6.66
C ALA A 3 -6.59 4.89 -7.29
N ILE A 4 -7.14 4.43 -8.42
CA ILE A 4 -8.21 5.10 -9.17
C ILE A 4 -9.46 5.21 -8.29
N LEU A 5 -9.85 4.11 -7.65
CA LEU A 5 -11.05 4.05 -6.82
C LEU A 5 -11.02 5.13 -5.73
N LEU A 6 -9.92 5.20 -4.97
CA LEU A 6 -9.77 6.11 -3.84
C LEU A 6 -9.51 7.56 -4.28
N HIS A 7 -8.66 7.75 -5.30
CA HIS A 7 -8.31 9.10 -5.78
C HIS A 7 -9.42 9.77 -6.56
N MET A 8 -10.44 9.06 -7.01
CA MET A 8 -11.59 9.64 -7.72
C MET A 8 -12.79 9.86 -6.79
N MET A 9 -12.68 9.60 -5.48
CA MET A 9 -13.70 9.97 -4.48
C MET A 9 -13.59 11.43 -4.05
N GLU A 10 -14.67 11.97 -3.47
CA GLU A 10 -14.67 13.28 -2.83
C GLU A 10 -13.79 13.23 -1.56
N GLY A 11 -12.92 14.22 -1.36
CA GLY A 11 -12.05 14.28 -0.17
C GLY A 11 -10.61 14.74 -0.47
N MET A 12 -9.71 14.41 0.45
CA MET A 12 -8.27 14.68 0.31
C MET A 12 -7.53 13.34 0.29
N PRO A 13 -7.02 12.89 -0.87
CA PRO A 13 -6.27 11.64 -0.94
C PRO A 13 -4.91 11.79 -0.25
N PHE A 14 -4.49 10.73 0.42
CA PHE A 14 -3.14 10.54 0.94
C PHE A 14 -2.53 9.35 0.21
N ILE A 15 -1.22 9.41 -0.03
CA ILE A 15 -0.44 8.33 -0.64
C ILE A 15 0.63 7.98 0.39
N ASP A 16 0.66 6.73 0.84
CA ASP A 16 1.73 6.26 1.73
C ASP A 16 2.96 5.85 0.92
N GLN A 17 4.15 5.94 1.52
CA GLN A 17 5.40 5.65 0.81
C GLN A 17 5.43 4.21 0.28
N GLY A 18 5.66 4.05 -1.02
CA GLY A 18 5.71 2.74 -1.66
C GLY A 18 4.37 2.30 -2.26
N GLU A 19 3.26 2.95 -1.91
CA GLU A 19 1.94 2.71 -2.51
C GLU A 19 1.97 3.02 -4.01
N GLU A 20 2.70 4.07 -4.41
CA GLU A 20 2.82 4.54 -5.79
C GLU A 20 3.66 3.62 -6.68
N ILE A 21 4.43 2.70 -6.11
CA ILE A 21 5.11 1.63 -6.85
C ILE A 21 4.48 0.26 -6.60
N GLY A 22 3.44 0.18 -5.77
CA GLY A 22 2.73 -1.06 -5.46
C GLY A 22 3.53 -2.02 -4.55
N MET A 23 4.28 -1.48 -3.58
CA MET A 23 4.93 -2.31 -2.55
C MET A 23 3.90 -3.21 -1.85
N THR A 24 4.36 -4.41 -1.46
CA THR A 24 3.52 -5.43 -0.85
C THR A 24 4.04 -5.80 0.53
N ASN A 25 3.18 -6.45 1.32
CA ASN A 25 3.60 -7.11 2.55
C ASN A 25 4.81 -8.03 2.32
N TYR A 26 5.67 -8.13 3.33
CA TYR A 26 6.77 -9.07 3.39
C TYR A 26 6.59 -9.96 4.63
N PRO A 27 6.11 -11.21 4.46
CA PRO A 27 5.88 -12.08 5.61
C PRO A 27 7.21 -12.48 6.25
N ILE A 28 7.38 -12.11 7.51
CA ILE A 28 8.52 -12.52 8.33
C ILE A 28 8.42 -14.01 8.66
N GLN A 29 9.57 -14.68 8.74
CA GLN A 29 9.67 -16.11 9.03
C GLN A 29 9.87 -16.39 10.51
N GLN A 30 10.44 -15.43 11.24
CA GLN A 30 10.76 -15.55 12.66
C GLN A 30 10.40 -14.24 13.38
N ILE A 31 10.00 -14.34 14.65
CA ILE A 31 9.52 -13.20 15.44
C ILE A 31 10.61 -12.16 15.70
N ASP A 32 11.88 -12.56 15.71
CA ASP A 32 13.03 -11.65 15.89
C ASP A 32 13.23 -10.68 14.72
N GLN A 33 12.56 -10.91 13.59
CA GLN A 33 12.52 -9.99 12.45
C GLN A 33 11.50 -8.85 12.65
N ALA A 34 10.56 -8.99 13.60
CA ALA A 34 9.59 -7.95 13.92
C ALA A 34 10.24 -6.82 14.72
N GLN A 35 9.83 -5.59 14.43
CA GLN A 35 10.22 -4.37 15.17
C GLN A 35 9.04 -3.76 15.92
N ASP A 36 7.80 -4.11 15.54
CA ASP A 36 6.58 -3.61 16.16
C ASP A 36 6.37 -4.23 17.54
N ILE A 37 6.43 -3.39 18.58
CA ILE A 37 6.21 -3.80 19.97
C ILE A 37 4.86 -4.50 20.18
N GLU A 38 3.84 -4.12 19.41
CA GLU A 38 2.52 -4.74 19.46
C GLU A 38 2.55 -6.18 18.92
N SER A 39 3.31 -6.43 17.85
CA SER A 39 3.48 -7.78 17.30
C SER A 39 4.29 -8.67 18.24
N LEU A 40 5.31 -8.13 18.89
CA LEU A 40 6.09 -8.83 19.92
C LEU A 40 5.21 -9.19 21.13
N ASN A 41 4.44 -8.23 21.65
CA ASN A 41 3.53 -8.46 22.77
C ASN A 41 2.43 -9.48 22.40
N LEU A 42 1.85 -9.36 21.20
CA LEU A 42 0.84 -10.31 20.70
C LEU A 42 1.42 -11.73 20.64
N TYR A 43 2.67 -11.87 20.20
CA TYR A 43 3.34 -13.16 20.13
C TYR A 43 3.45 -13.80 21.52
N GLU A 44 3.96 -13.06 22.51
CA GLU A 44 4.10 -13.55 23.88
C GLU A 44 2.74 -13.90 24.52
N GLU A 45 1.74 -13.02 24.36
CA GLU A 45 0.39 -13.22 24.90
C GLU A 45 -0.27 -14.48 24.32
N LYS A 46 -0.26 -14.63 22.99
CA LYS A 46 -0.94 -15.75 22.32
C LYS A 46 -0.22 -17.07 22.52
N LEU A 47 1.10 -17.05 22.62
CA LEU A 47 1.87 -18.24 22.98
C LEU A 47 1.51 -18.71 24.40
N ALA A 48 1.34 -17.78 25.35
CA ALA A 48 0.90 -18.10 26.71
C ALA A 48 -0.55 -18.62 26.78
N GLU A 49 -1.41 -18.21 25.84
CA GLU A 49 -2.76 -18.74 25.66
C GLU A 49 -2.81 -20.13 24.98
N GLY A 50 -1.66 -20.65 24.52
CA GLY A 50 -1.55 -21.97 23.92
C GLY A 50 -1.76 -22.00 22.39
N TRP A 51 -1.71 -20.86 21.72
CA TRP A 51 -1.67 -20.81 20.26
C TRP A 51 -0.36 -21.39 19.73
N THR A 52 -0.39 -21.94 18.52
CA THR A 52 0.84 -22.37 17.84
C THR A 52 1.59 -21.18 17.26
N GLU A 53 2.92 -21.28 17.19
CA GLU A 53 3.74 -20.23 16.55
C GLU A 53 3.28 -19.95 15.12
N ALA A 54 2.87 -20.97 14.37
CA ALA A 54 2.37 -20.83 13.01
C ALA A 54 1.12 -19.93 12.93
N GLU A 55 0.13 -20.15 13.80
CA GLU A 55 -1.10 -19.34 13.84
C GLU A 55 -0.82 -17.88 14.23
N ILE A 56 0.10 -17.68 15.17
CA ILE A 56 0.52 -16.36 15.62
C ILE A 56 1.25 -15.62 14.49
N MET A 57 2.21 -16.27 13.84
CA MET A 57 2.98 -15.69 12.74
C MET A 57 2.10 -15.40 11.52
N GLU A 58 1.10 -16.23 11.22
CA GLU A 58 0.10 -15.95 10.19
C GLU A 58 -0.68 -14.66 10.51
N ALA A 59 -1.14 -14.51 11.77
CA ALA A 59 -1.86 -13.31 12.21
C ALA A 59 -0.98 -12.05 12.15
N ILE A 60 0.28 -12.14 12.58
CA ILE A 60 1.26 -11.04 12.51
C ILE A 60 1.53 -10.67 11.05
N ASN A 61 1.77 -11.64 10.17
CA ASN A 61 2.05 -11.36 8.75
C ASN A 61 0.84 -10.77 8.02
N ALA A 62 -0.38 -11.13 8.42
CA ALA A 62 -1.59 -10.59 7.82
C ALA A 62 -1.95 -9.16 8.29
N LYS A 63 -1.60 -8.77 9.52
CA LYS A 63 -2.11 -7.54 10.16
C LYS A 63 -1.03 -6.60 10.68
N GLY A 64 0.19 -7.09 10.84
CA GLY A 64 1.30 -6.38 11.46
C GLY A 64 1.67 -5.13 10.67
N ARG A 65 1.91 -4.03 11.40
CA ARG A 65 2.21 -2.73 10.81
C ARG A 65 3.58 -2.65 10.17
N ASP A 66 4.50 -3.54 10.56
CA ASP A 66 5.84 -3.62 9.99
C ASP A 66 5.82 -3.91 8.49
N ASN A 67 4.76 -4.54 7.96
CA ASN A 67 4.56 -4.70 6.52
C ASN A 67 4.67 -3.38 5.75
N ALA A 68 4.14 -2.29 6.31
CA ALA A 68 4.16 -0.95 5.70
C ALA A 68 5.38 -0.11 6.11
N ARG A 69 6.28 -0.65 6.94
CA ARG A 69 7.46 0.08 7.43
C ARG A 69 8.76 -0.36 6.77
N THR A 70 8.70 -1.40 5.91
CA THR A 70 9.89 -1.92 5.22
C THR A 70 10.59 -0.79 4.46
N PRO A 71 11.93 -0.81 4.39
CA PRO A 71 12.67 0.23 3.69
C PRO A 71 12.16 0.48 2.28
N MET A 72 12.09 1.75 1.88
CA MET A 72 11.64 2.15 0.55
C MET A 72 12.54 1.53 -0.53
N GLN A 73 11.91 1.01 -1.59
CA GLN A 73 12.57 0.26 -2.65
C GLN A 73 12.94 1.20 -3.81
N TRP A 74 14.11 1.85 -3.73
CA TRP A 74 14.57 2.82 -4.75
C TRP A 74 15.09 2.15 -6.02
N THR A 75 15.92 1.12 -5.89
CA THR A 75 16.57 0.40 -6.99
C THR A 75 16.56 -1.11 -6.75
N ALA A 76 17.08 -1.89 -7.70
CA ALA A 76 17.32 -3.33 -7.56
C ALA A 76 18.68 -3.66 -6.90
N GLU A 77 19.41 -2.65 -6.42
CA GLU A 77 20.72 -2.84 -5.78
C GLU A 77 20.56 -3.33 -4.33
N GLN A 78 21.69 -3.50 -3.65
CA GLN A 78 21.72 -3.90 -2.23
C GLN A 78 20.78 -3.01 -1.40
N ASN A 79 20.03 -3.64 -0.50
CA ASN A 79 19.03 -2.99 0.35
C ASN A 79 17.97 -2.17 -0.42
N GLY A 80 17.71 -2.48 -1.69
CA GLY A 80 16.82 -1.70 -2.54
C GLY A 80 17.33 -0.27 -2.79
N GLY A 81 18.63 0.00 -2.63
CA GLY A 81 19.20 1.34 -2.69
C GLY A 81 18.83 2.25 -1.51
N PHE A 82 18.28 1.69 -0.43
CA PHE A 82 17.89 2.47 0.77
C PHE A 82 19.08 2.93 1.61
N THR A 83 20.10 2.07 1.75
CA THR A 83 21.28 2.33 2.58
C THR A 83 22.45 1.46 2.14
N ASP A 84 23.67 1.99 2.27
CA ASP A 84 24.92 1.22 2.09
C ASP A 84 25.28 0.38 3.34
N GLY A 85 24.59 0.64 4.47
CA GLY A 85 24.81 -0.06 5.74
C GLY A 85 23.81 -1.18 6.02
N GLU A 86 23.62 -1.50 7.29
CA GLU A 86 22.57 -2.42 7.74
C GLU A 86 21.27 -1.64 7.94
N PRO A 87 20.17 -2.00 7.24
CA PRO A 87 18.89 -1.36 7.46
C PRO A 87 18.34 -1.75 8.84
N TRP A 88 17.62 -0.82 9.49
CA TRP A 88 17.03 -1.07 10.80
C TRP A 88 15.93 -2.13 10.79
N MET A 89 15.41 -2.45 9.60
CA MET A 89 14.43 -3.51 9.38
C MET A 89 14.68 -4.17 8.02
N THR A 90 14.28 -5.43 7.89
CA THR A 90 14.46 -6.23 6.68
C THR A 90 13.85 -5.55 5.45
N VAL A 91 14.65 -5.50 4.38
CA VAL A 91 14.20 -5.03 3.06
C VAL A 91 13.43 -6.15 2.39
N ASN A 92 12.29 -5.82 1.75
CA ASN A 92 11.53 -6.80 1.00
C ASN A 92 12.39 -7.35 -0.17
N PRO A 93 12.55 -8.67 -0.31
CA PRO A 93 13.39 -9.25 -1.36
C PRO A 93 12.86 -9.02 -2.78
N ASN A 94 11.60 -8.58 -2.95
CA ASN A 94 11.05 -8.27 -4.27
C ASN A 94 11.54 -6.94 -4.87
N THR A 95 12.58 -6.32 -4.29
CA THR A 95 13.23 -5.11 -4.83
C THR A 95 13.72 -5.25 -6.27
N SER A 96 14.04 -6.47 -6.72
CA SER A 96 14.38 -6.71 -8.12
C SER A 96 13.23 -6.43 -9.09
N ASP A 97 12.00 -6.60 -8.62
CA ASP A 97 10.78 -6.54 -9.44
C ASP A 97 10.00 -5.24 -9.19
N ILE A 98 9.97 -4.78 -7.93
CA ILE A 98 9.27 -3.57 -7.50
C ILE A 98 10.31 -2.58 -6.99
N ASN A 99 10.57 -1.53 -7.74
CA ASN A 99 11.41 -0.42 -7.27
C ASN A 99 11.12 0.85 -8.07
N VAL A 100 11.49 2.01 -7.51
CA VAL A 100 11.27 3.33 -8.13
C VAL A 100 11.98 3.44 -9.48
N GLN A 101 13.22 2.98 -9.59
CA GLN A 101 13.98 3.04 -10.84
C GLN A 101 13.26 2.31 -11.98
N ALA A 102 12.73 1.12 -11.73
CA ALA A 102 11.93 0.37 -12.70
C ALA A 102 10.59 1.07 -13.00
N ALA A 103 9.88 1.51 -11.96
CA ALA A 103 8.57 2.15 -12.11
C ALA A 103 8.63 3.46 -12.92
N VAL A 104 9.68 4.25 -12.77
CA VAL A 104 9.89 5.50 -13.54
C VAL A 104 10.26 5.23 -15.00
N ASN A 105 10.89 4.08 -15.29
CA ASN A 105 11.25 3.71 -16.65
C ASN A 105 10.13 3.01 -17.43
N ASP A 106 9.00 2.68 -16.79
CA ASP A 106 7.82 2.09 -17.40
C ASP A 106 6.64 3.07 -17.37
N GLU A 107 6.27 3.63 -18.53
CA GLU A 107 5.14 4.58 -18.66
C GLU A 107 3.77 3.98 -18.30
N GLN A 108 3.67 2.65 -18.20
CA GLN A 108 2.46 1.93 -17.79
C GLN A 108 2.45 1.57 -16.28
N SER A 109 3.45 2.01 -15.53
CA SER A 109 3.60 1.68 -14.12
C SER A 109 2.51 2.29 -13.23
N VAL A 110 2.43 1.75 -12.01
CA VAL A 110 1.59 2.30 -10.94
C VAL A 110 1.97 3.76 -10.67
N PHE A 111 3.26 4.10 -10.73
CA PHE A 111 3.76 5.46 -10.48
C PHE A 111 3.12 6.48 -11.43
N TYR A 112 3.10 6.18 -12.73
CA TYR A 112 2.45 7.06 -13.70
C TYR A 112 0.92 7.04 -13.61
N THR A 113 0.33 5.96 -13.09
CA THR A 113 -1.10 5.96 -12.74
C THR A 113 -1.40 6.99 -11.65
N TYR A 114 -0.63 7.02 -10.55
CA TYR A 114 -0.79 8.05 -9.51
C TYR A 114 -0.53 9.46 -10.05
N GLN A 115 0.51 9.67 -10.87
CA GLN A 115 0.74 10.98 -11.50
C GLN A 115 -0.47 11.44 -12.33
N LYS A 116 -1.03 10.57 -13.17
CA LYS A 116 -2.22 10.88 -13.98
C LYS A 116 -3.41 11.24 -13.09
N LEU A 117 -3.66 10.48 -12.02
CA LEU A 117 -4.75 10.76 -11.08
C LEU A 117 -4.60 12.11 -10.38
N ILE A 118 -3.38 12.47 -9.97
CA ILE A 118 -3.09 13.78 -9.37
C ILE A 118 -3.34 14.91 -10.37
N HIS A 119 -2.92 14.77 -11.62
CA HIS A 119 -3.17 15.77 -12.67
C HIS A 119 -4.66 15.93 -12.93
N LEU A 120 -5.37 14.82 -13.14
CA LEU A 120 -6.83 14.83 -13.35
C LEU A 120 -7.55 15.58 -12.21
N ARG A 121 -7.20 15.27 -10.95
CA ARG A 121 -7.82 15.92 -9.78
C ARG A 121 -7.57 17.43 -9.72
N LYS A 122 -6.44 17.91 -10.24
CA LYS A 122 -6.12 19.35 -10.32
C LYS A 122 -6.86 20.04 -11.45
N GLU A 123 -7.02 19.36 -12.58
CA GLU A 123 -7.58 19.91 -13.80
C GLU A 123 -9.11 19.86 -13.84
N HIS A 124 -9.73 18.90 -13.14
CA HIS A 124 -11.17 18.66 -13.18
C HIS A 124 -11.84 18.89 -11.81
N PRO A 125 -12.50 20.05 -11.61
CA PRO A 125 -13.18 20.37 -10.36
C PRO A 125 -14.23 19.34 -9.93
N ILE A 126 -14.87 18.64 -10.87
CA ILE A 126 -15.85 17.57 -10.58
C ILE A 126 -15.27 16.46 -9.70
N ILE A 127 -13.96 16.21 -9.75
CA ILE A 127 -13.35 15.18 -8.90
C ILE A 127 -13.34 15.63 -7.42
N VAL A 128 -13.33 16.94 -7.15
CA VAL A 128 -13.19 17.51 -5.80
C VAL A 128 -14.49 18.12 -5.26
N LYS A 129 -15.30 18.75 -6.11
CA LYS A 129 -16.44 19.59 -5.73
C LYS A 129 -17.82 19.00 -6.08
N SER A 130 -17.87 17.74 -6.49
CA SER A 130 -19.13 17.11 -6.88
C SER A 130 -19.83 16.44 -5.71
N THR A 131 -21.08 16.06 -5.94
CA THR A 131 -21.76 15.04 -5.12
C THR A 131 -21.27 13.63 -5.46
N PHE A 132 -21.54 12.65 -4.59
CA PHE A 132 -21.25 11.24 -4.79
C PHE A 132 -22.54 10.43 -4.85
N LYS A 133 -22.67 9.55 -5.83
CA LYS A 133 -23.79 8.61 -5.95
C LYS A 133 -23.30 7.20 -6.21
N LEU A 134 -23.52 6.30 -5.25
CA LEU A 134 -23.18 4.89 -5.39
C LEU A 134 -24.06 4.23 -6.46
N LEU A 135 -23.44 3.47 -7.35
CA LEU A 135 -24.09 2.61 -8.33
C LEU A 135 -23.84 1.14 -7.97
N LEU A 136 -24.69 0.25 -8.49
CA LEU A 136 -24.49 -1.20 -8.42
C LEU A 136 -24.23 -1.74 -7.00
N LYS A 137 -24.91 -1.17 -5.99
CA LYS A 137 -24.68 -1.44 -4.56
C LYS A 137 -24.54 -2.92 -4.20
N ASP A 138 -25.34 -3.78 -4.83
CA ASP A 138 -25.41 -5.21 -4.52
C ASP A 138 -24.58 -6.08 -5.49
N HIS A 139 -23.80 -5.49 -6.40
CA HIS A 139 -22.98 -6.25 -7.35
C HIS A 139 -21.73 -6.82 -6.66
N PRO A 140 -21.47 -8.15 -6.74
CA PRO A 140 -20.44 -8.80 -5.92
C PRO A 140 -18.99 -8.45 -6.29
N HIS A 141 -18.78 -7.88 -7.49
CA HIS A 141 -17.43 -7.66 -8.04
C HIS A 141 -17.19 -6.27 -8.64
N ILE A 142 -18.20 -5.39 -8.64
CA ILE A 142 -18.09 -4.07 -9.29
C ILE A 142 -18.44 -3.02 -8.27
N PHE A 143 -17.47 -2.12 -8.03
CA PHE A 143 -17.71 -0.89 -7.29
C PHE A 143 -17.77 0.25 -8.31
N ALA A 144 -18.93 0.88 -8.45
CA ALA A 144 -19.16 1.97 -9.39
C ALA A 144 -19.86 3.13 -8.70
N TYR A 145 -19.56 4.36 -9.12
CA TYR A 145 -20.22 5.57 -8.63
C TYR A 145 -20.19 6.67 -9.67
N GLU A 146 -21.10 7.62 -9.52
CA GLU A 146 -21.15 8.87 -10.29
C GLU A 146 -20.69 10.04 -9.42
N ARG A 147 -20.08 11.03 -10.07
CA ARG A 147 -19.69 12.31 -9.50
C ARG A 147 -20.44 13.39 -10.28
N GLU A 148 -21.33 14.15 -9.66
CA GLU A 148 -22.10 15.20 -10.37
C GLU A 148 -21.74 16.60 -9.86
N PHE A 149 -21.30 17.48 -10.78
CA PHE A 149 -20.95 18.87 -10.49
C PHE A 149 -21.44 19.79 -11.61
N GLU A 150 -22.21 20.83 -11.26
CA GLU A 150 -22.69 21.85 -12.21
C GLU A 150 -23.40 21.30 -13.47
N GLY A 151 -24.06 20.14 -13.35
CA GLY A 151 -24.79 19.49 -14.45
C GLY A 151 -23.93 18.58 -15.33
N GLU A 152 -22.66 18.39 -15.00
CA GLU A 152 -21.76 17.41 -15.61
C GLU A 152 -21.66 16.15 -14.75
N THR A 153 -21.36 15.00 -15.38
CA THR A 153 -21.13 13.69 -14.74
C THR A 153 -19.88 13.02 -15.28
#